data_AF-A0A7G8GYZ6-F1
#
_entry.id   AF-A0A7G8GYZ6-F1
#
_cell.length_a   1.000
_cell.length_b   1.000
_cell.length_c   1.000
_cell.angle_alpha   90.00
_cell.angle_beta   90.00
_cell.angle_gamma   90.00
#
_symmetry.space_group_name_H-M   'P 1'
#
loop_
_entity.id
_entity.type
_entity.pdbx_description
1 polymer ?
#
loop_
_entity_poly.entity_id
_entity_poly.type
_entity_poly.pdbx_seq_one_letter_code
_entity_poly.pdbx_strand_id
1 'polypeptide(L)'
;MLNRMLRYGLVGGTAAAVHIGVLLLLGQWMSLSLANPIAFLAASVAGYLGHALLTFREETGGRQFARRWLLLQYVVNISVCALLPLLKAPTLVLVFTPTLLNALIWSRAARFSAQARQHQQGHPPLLHADDLGLAEGVDAAILDLAQSGRLQGASLLVNGPTATAAMQAWRDLADPPPLSLHVCLTEGHGLPDCPEIPTGFGTLLLASFMPWQRRRIAPQLRTVLLQQISRYRQLTGLRHIRLDGHQHIHLVPLVLDAVLDLASDESITWVRTTREPLPEGLPLKLWWRSLQTGGLLKWLVLRLLSRLAIPRLRRAGLQTNRRFAGVLFSGSMFGTAFRRCWETAYSSITEERAAQPVVLIHPALPNAASGMDQAAFQQSVAFFSSTNRQKEWSSAQQL
;
A
#
# COMPACT_ATOMS: atom_id res chain seq x y z
N MET A 1 17.48 -32.65 -8.77
CA MET A 1 16.01 -32.56 -8.52
C MET A 1 15.46 -33.76 -7.76
N LEU A 2 15.74 -35.01 -8.18
CA LEU A 2 15.19 -36.23 -7.57
C LEU A 2 15.55 -36.39 -6.07
N ASN A 3 16.82 -36.19 -5.71
CA ASN A 3 17.31 -36.30 -4.32
C ASN A 3 16.70 -35.22 -3.40
N ARG A 4 16.33 -34.07 -3.96
CA ARG A 4 15.65 -32.98 -3.26
C ARG A 4 14.20 -33.35 -2.98
N MET A 5 13.44 -33.79 -3.99
CA MET A 5 12.06 -34.24 -3.79
C MET A 5 11.95 -35.36 -2.75
N LEU A 6 12.92 -36.28 -2.72
CA LEU A 6 12.96 -37.36 -1.73
C LEU A 6 13.12 -36.85 -0.29
N ARG A 7 14.06 -35.93 -0.04
CA ARG A 7 14.29 -35.35 1.30
C ARG A 7 13.10 -34.56 1.81
N TYR A 8 12.45 -33.78 0.94
CA TYR A 8 11.23 -33.05 1.29
C TYR A 8 10.03 -33.97 1.53
N GLY A 9 9.90 -35.02 0.72
CA GLY A 9 8.88 -36.05 0.92
C GLY A 9 9.05 -36.78 2.25
N LEU A 10 10.29 -37.06 2.66
CA LEU A 10 10.61 -37.70 3.93
C LEU A 10 10.25 -36.80 5.12
N VAL A 11 10.66 -35.52 5.12
CA VAL A 11 10.29 -34.57 6.19
C VAL A 11 8.78 -34.37 6.29
N GLY A 12 8.08 -34.24 5.15
CA GLY A 12 6.62 -34.10 5.12
C GLY A 12 5.90 -35.36 5.60
N GLY A 13 6.37 -36.54 5.21
CA GLY A 13 5.84 -37.82 5.67
C GLY A 13 6.01 -38.03 7.17
N THR A 14 7.19 -37.69 7.72
CA THR A 14 7.43 -37.75 9.17
C THR A 14 6.53 -36.80 9.94
N ALA A 15 6.37 -35.55 9.47
CA ALA A 15 5.46 -34.60 10.11
C ALA A 15 3.99 -35.08 10.10
N ALA A 16 3.52 -35.64 8.98
CA ALA A 16 2.17 -36.21 8.87
C ALA A 16 1.97 -37.42 9.79
N ALA A 17 2.96 -38.30 9.92
CA ALA A 17 2.92 -39.43 10.85
C ALA A 17 2.84 -38.97 12.31
N VAL A 18 3.63 -37.96 12.69
CA VAL A 18 3.57 -37.33 14.03
C VAL A 18 2.20 -36.70 14.26
N HIS A 19 1.64 -36.00 13.27
CA HIS A 19 0.29 -35.42 13.37
C HIS A 19 -0.74 -36.51 13.65
N ILE A 20 -0.78 -37.57 12.83
CA ILE A 20 -1.74 -38.68 12.99
C ILE A 20 -1.60 -39.34 14.36
N GLY A 21 -0.37 -39.65 14.78
CA GLY A 21 -0.12 -40.31 16.07
C GLY A 21 -0.62 -39.48 17.25
N VAL A 22 -0.28 -38.18 17.28
CA VAL A 22 -0.71 -37.27 18.36
C VAL A 22 -2.22 -37.03 18.31
N LEU A 23 -2.81 -36.89 17.12
CA LEU A 23 -4.25 -36.70 16.96
C LEU A 23 -5.05 -37.91 17.46
N LEU A 24 -4.64 -39.12 17.09
CA LEU A 24 -5.30 -40.36 17.52
C LEU A 24 -5.15 -40.58 19.03
N LEU A 25 -3.97 -40.25 19.59
CA LEU A 25 -3.72 -40.36 21.02
C LEU A 25 -4.57 -39.37 21.81
N LEU A 26 -4.49 -38.07 21.50
CA LEU A 26 -5.20 -37.03 22.24
C LEU A 26 -6.72 -37.08 22.01
N GLY A 27 -7.17 -37.50 20.83
CA GLY A 27 -8.59 -37.65 20.52
C GLY A 27 -9.33 -38.67 21.40
N GLN A 28 -8.60 -39.53 22.13
CA GLN A 28 -9.18 -40.42 23.15
C GLN A 28 -9.53 -39.68 24.46
N TRP A 29 -8.92 -38.53 24.72
CA TRP A 29 -9.00 -37.81 26.00
C TRP A 29 -9.62 -36.42 25.89
N MET A 30 -9.68 -35.85 24.68
CA MET A 30 -10.23 -34.51 24.44
C MET A 30 -10.93 -34.40 23.09
N SER A 31 -11.70 -33.33 22.91
CA SER A 31 -12.37 -33.06 21.63
C SER A 31 -11.35 -32.90 20.50
N LEU A 32 -11.74 -33.32 19.29
CA LEU A 32 -10.92 -33.15 18.10
C LEU A 32 -10.60 -31.67 17.81
N SER A 33 -11.45 -30.73 18.23
CA SER A 33 -11.20 -29.28 18.14
C SER A 33 -10.03 -28.80 19.00
N LEU A 34 -9.66 -29.54 20.05
CA LEU A 34 -8.49 -29.28 20.89
C LEU A 34 -7.29 -30.17 20.51
N ALA A 35 -7.54 -31.45 20.24
CA ALA A 35 -6.51 -32.41 19.86
C ALA A 35 -5.82 -32.04 18.53
N ASN A 36 -6.59 -31.55 17.53
CA ASN A 36 -6.06 -31.28 16.20
C ASN A 36 -5.08 -30.09 16.15
N PRO A 37 -5.34 -28.93 16.80
CA PRO A 37 -4.33 -27.89 16.95
C PRO A 37 -3.04 -28.36 17.66
N ILE A 38 -3.16 -29.17 18.71
CA ILE A 38 -1.98 -29.68 19.45
C ILE A 38 -1.17 -30.66 18.58
N ALA A 39 -1.85 -31.56 17.87
CA ALA A 39 -1.22 -32.48 16.93
C ALA A 39 -0.51 -31.73 15.78
N PHE A 40 -1.10 -30.65 15.28
CA PHE A 40 -0.43 -29.76 14.31
C PHE A 40 0.81 -29.09 14.88
N LEU A 41 0.79 -28.62 16.14
CA LEU A 41 1.97 -28.02 16.78
C LEU A 41 3.11 -29.04 16.93
N ALA A 42 2.80 -30.26 17.36
CA ALA A 42 3.78 -31.35 17.45
C ALA A 42 4.37 -31.70 16.07
N ALA A 43 3.52 -31.83 15.05
CA ALA A 43 3.93 -32.05 13.67
C ALA A 43 4.78 -30.89 13.12
N SER A 44 4.48 -29.65 13.51
CA SER A 44 5.25 -28.47 13.11
C SER A 44 6.66 -28.46 13.73
N VAL A 45 6.81 -28.89 14.98
CA VAL A 45 8.14 -29.07 15.61
C VAL A 45 8.93 -30.16 14.89
N ALA A 46 8.32 -31.31 14.63
CA ALA A 46 8.96 -32.39 13.87
C ALA A 46 9.37 -31.95 12.46
N GLY A 47 8.50 -31.22 11.77
CA GLY A 47 8.78 -30.64 10.45
C GLY A 47 9.90 -29.60 10.49
N TYR A 48 9.93 -28.72 11.50
CA TYR A 48 11.01 -27.73 11.67
C TYR A 48 12.36 -28.39 11.91
N LEU A 49 12.42 -29.37 12.81
CA LEU A 49 13.64 -30.14 13.09
C LEU A 49 14.10 -30.92 11.86
N GLY A 50 13.18 -31.58 11.17
CA GLY A 50 13.46 -32.29 9.92
C GLY A 50 14.01 -31.35 8.84
N HIS A 51 13.42 -30.17 8.68
CA HIS A 51 13.92 -29.17 7.75
C HIS A 51 15.29 -28.63 8.17
N ALA A 52 15.49 -28.32 9.45
CA ALA A 52 16.76 -27.85 10.04
C ALA A 52 17.91 -28.83 9.77
N LEU A 53 17.66 -30.13 9.92
CA LEU A 53 18.65 -31.19 9.79
C LEU A 53 18.91 -31.61 8.33
N LEU A 54 17.86 -31.66 7.49
CA LEU A 54 17.94 -32.30 6.18
C LEU A 54 17.90 -31.33 4.98
N THR A 55 17.45 -30.08 5.16
CA THR A 55 17.17 -29.16 4.04
C THR A 55 17.59 -27.69 4.23
N PHE A 56 17.93 -27.25 5.45
CA PHE A 56 18.02 -25.81 5.80
C PHE A 56 19.25 -25.09 5.24
N ARG A 57 20.39 -25.79 5.09
CA ARG A 57 21.65 -25.22 4.57
C ARG A 57 21.61 -24.89 3.07
N GLU A 58 20.79 -25.58 2.28
CA GLU A 58 20.76 -25.42 0.81
C GLU A 58 19.84 -24.27 0.34
N GLU A 59 18.81 -23.91 1.10
CA GLU A 59 17.76 -22.97 0.63
C GLU A 59 17.84 -21.55 1.20
N THR A 60 18.38 -21.38 2.41
CA THR A 60 18.28 -20.10 3.13
C THR A 60 19.46 -19.18 2.87
N GLY A 61 20.59 -19.69 2.37
CA GLY A 61 21.82 -18.92 2.15
C GLY A 61 22.25 -18.13 3.40
N GLY A 62 21.89 -18.58 4.61
CA GLY A 62 22.19 -17.92 5.87
C GLY A 62 21.38 -16.65 6.21
N ARG A 63 20.36 -16.27 5.42
CA ARG A 63 19.52 -15.08 5.75
C ARG A 63 18.34 -15.45 6.64
N GLN A 64 18.02 -14.56 7.60
CA GLN A 64 16.87 -14.72 8.50
C GLN A 64 15.57 -14.81 7.69
N PHE A 65 14.96 -15.99 7.67
CA PHE A 65 13.63 -16.21 7.11
C PHE A 65 12.63 -15.22 7.72
N ALA A 66 11.78 -14.60 6.90
CA ALA A 66 10.90 -13.55 7.37
C ALA A 66 9.88 -14.11 8.36
N ARG A 67 10.10 -13.86 9.67
CA ARG A 67 9.30 -14.33 10.83
C ARG A 67 7.78 -14.21 10.65
N ARG A 68 7.33 -13.28 9.81
CA ARG A 68 5.91 -13.09 9.42
C ARG A 68 5.27 -14.29 8.73
N TRP A 69 5.99 -15.01 7.86
CA TRP A 69 5.43 -16.17 7.16
C TRP A 69 5.23 -17.34 8.11
N LEU A 70 6.14 -17.49 9.09
CA LEU A 70 6.02 -18.45 10.17
C LEU A 70 4.84 -18.10 11.11
N LEU A 71 4.70 -16.84 11.50
CA LEU A 71 3.55 -16.38 12.30
C LEU A 71 2.23 -16.59 11.55
N LEU A 72 2.15 -16.21 10.28
CA LEU A 72 0.96 -16.42 9.43
C LEU A 72 0.63 -17.91 9.31
N GLN A 73 1.66 -18.75 9.11
CA GLN A 73 1.51 -20.20 9.07
C GLN A 73 0.90 -20.74 10.36
N TYR A 74 1.42 -20.35 11.53
CA TYR A 74 0.89 -20.81 12.80
C TYR A 74 -0.54 -20.31 13.02
N VAL A 75 -0.82 -19.03 12.79
CA VAL A 75 -2.17 -18.48 12.96
C VAL A 75 -3.19 -19.19 12.07
N VAL A 76 -2.92 -19.28 10.77
CA VAL A 76 -3.86 -19.90 9.81
C VAL A 76 -4.08 -21.38 10.15
N ASN A 77 -3.01 -22.14 10.40
CA ASN A 77 -3.15 -23.57 10.64
C ASN A 77 -3.76 -23.88 12.02
N ILE A 78 -3.46 -23.12 13.07
CA ILE A 78 -4.11 -23.30 14.37
C ILE A 78 -5.61 -23.02 14.23
N SER A 79 -5.99 -21.94 13.54
CA SER A 79 -7.40 -21.63 13.29
C SER A 79 -8.09 -22.72 12.46
N VAL A 80 -7.48 -23.17 11.37
CA VAL A 80 -8.04 -24.23 10.50
C VAL A 80 -8.14 -25.56 11.25
N CYS A 81 -7.10 -25.95 12.01
CA CYS A 81 -7.11 -27.16 12.82
C CYS A 81 -8.19 -27.14 13.90
N ALA A 82 -8.50 -25.97 14.48
CA ALA A 82 -9.57 -25.82 15.46
C ALA A 82 -10.97 -25.89 14.82
N LEU A 83 -11.12 -25.35 13.60
CA LEU A 83 -12.41 -25.24 12.92
C LEU A 83 -12.83 -26.50 12.14
N LEU A 84 -11.90 -27.20 11.47
CA LEU A 84 -12.22 -28.37 10.65
C LEU A 84 -12.97 -29.49 11.39
N PRO A 85 -12.65 -29.81 12.67
CA PRO A 85 -13.42 -30.78 13.44
C PRO A 85 -14.89 -30.38 13.65
N LEU A 86 -15.19 -29.08 13.74
CA LEU A 86 -16.57 -28.58 13.87
C LEU A 86 -17.38 -28.82 12.60
N LEU A 87 -16.72 -28.92 11.45
CA LEU A 87 -17.32 -29.27 10.15
C LEU A 87 -17.42 -30.79 9.93
N LYS A 88 -17.11 -31.61 10.95
CA LYS A 88 -17.06 -33.08 10.87
C LYS A 88 -16.16 -33.60 9.74
N ALA A 89 -15.06 -32.89 9.46
CA ALA A 89 -14.12 -33.28 8.42
C ALA A 89 -13.44 -34.64 8.76
N PRO A 90 -13.19 -35.51 7.76
CA PRO A 90 -12.56 -36.80 8.00
C PRO A 90 -11.09 -36.64 8.41
N THR A 91 -10.52 -37.64 9.10
CA THR A 91 -9.15 -37.61 9.65
C THR A 91 -8.09 -37.25 8.61
N LEU A 92 -8.22 -37.74 7.38
CA LEU A 92 -7.34 -37.36 6.27
C LEU A 92 -7.36 -35.85 5.99
N VAL A 93 -8.54 -35.22 6.01
CA VAL A 93 -8.66 -33.77 5.82
C VAL A 93 -8.07 -33.01 7.01
N LEU A 94 -8.25 -33.50 8.24
CA LEU A 94 -7.66 -32.87 9.44
C LEU A 94 -6.12 -32.81 9.39
N VAL A 95 -5.50 -33.85 8.85
CA VAL A 95 -4.04 -34.02 8.82
C VAL A 95 -3.41 -33.38 7.58
N PHE A 96 -4.01 -33.55 6.40
CA PHE A 96 -3.40 -33.08 5.16
C PHE A 96 -3.71 -31.61 4.84
N THR A 97 -4.79 -31.03 5.37
CA THR A 97 -5.11 -29.61 5.13
C THR A 97 -4.02 -28.66 5.65
N PRO A 98 -3.50 -28.81 6.89
CA PRO A 98 -2.42 -27.96 7.38
C PRO A 98 -1.11 -28.15 6.60
N THR A 99 -0.82 -29.37 6.15
CA THR A 99 0.33 -29.67 5.28
C THR A 99 0.21 -28.99 3.92
N LEU A 100 -0.97 -29.01 3.30
CA LEU A 100 -1.24 -28.31 2.04
C LEU A 100 -1.17 -26.78 2.20
N LEU A 101 -1.76 -26.25 3.28
CA LEU A 101 -1.68 -24.83 3.62
C LEU A 101 -0.24 -24.39 3.85
N ASN A 102 0.56 -25.20 4.56
CA ASN A 102 2.01 -24.99 4.68
C ASN A 102 2.64 -24.90 3.29
N ALA A 103 2.45 -25.89 2.42
CA ALA A 103 3.04 -25.88 1.08
C ALA A 103 2.66 -24.62 0.27
N LEU A 104 1.40 -24.16 0.35
CA LEU A 104 0.94 -22.93 -0.31
C LEU A 104 1.59 -21.67 0.28
N ILE A 105 1.63 -21.56 1.62
CA ILE A 105 2.25 -20.45 2.33
C ILE A 105 3.75 -20.39 2.02
N TRP A 106 4.44 -21.54 2.06
CA TRP A 106 5.86 -21.67 1.72
C TRP A 106 6.16 -21.36 0.25
N SER A 107 5.34 -21.85 -0.68
CA SER A 107 5.46 -21.51 -2.10
C SER A 107 5.30 -20.01 -2.35
N ARG A 108 4.38 -19.37 -1.63
CA ARG A 108 4.16 -17.93 -1.71
C ARG A 108 5.29 -17.14 -1.05
N ALA A 109 5.80 -17.60 0.09
CA ALA A 109 6.95 -17.03 0.79
C ALA A 109 8.22 -17.11 -0.06
N ALA A 110 8.49 -18.26 -0.67
CA ALA A 110 9.64 -18.47 -1.55
C ALA A 110 9.59 -17.56 -2.79
N ARG A 111 8.42 -17.44 -3.45
CA ARG A 111 8.21 -16.49 -4.56
C ARG A 111 8.42 -15.04 -4.12
N PHE A 112 7.93 -14.68 -2.93
CA PHE A 112 8.11 -13.34 -2.37
C PHE A 112 9.58 -13.04 -2.09
N SER A 113 10.31 -13.96 -1.45
CA SER A 113 11.74 -13.82 -1.16
C SER A 113 12.62 -13.83 -2.41
N ALA A 114 12.26 -14.62 -3.44
CA ALA A 114 12.95 -14.62 -4.72
C ALA A 114 12.78 -13.28 -5.44
N GLN A 115 11.57 -12.72 -5.44
CA GLN A 115 11.31 -11.38 -5.96
C GLN A 115 12.10 -10.32 -5.19
N ALA A 116 12.09 -10.36 -3.85
CA ALA A 116 12.86 -9.42 -3.03
C ALA A 116 14.37 -9.46 -3.30
N ARG A 117 14.95 -10.64 -3.55
CA ARG A 117 16.37 -10.78 -3.93
C ARG A 117 16.70 -10.12 -5.28
N GLN A 118 15.83 -10.24 -6.28
CA GLN A 118 16.00 -9.54 -7.56
C GLN A 118 15.89 -8.01 -7.41
N HIS A 119 15.15 -7.52 -6.42
CA HIS A 119 14.96 -6.08 -6.23
C HIS A 119 16.16 -5.37 -5.60
N GLN A 120 17.00 -6.06 -4.83
CA GLN A 120 18.21 -5.45 -4.24
C GLN A 120 19.26 -5.02 -5.29
N GLN A 121 19.10 -5.42 -6.55
CA GLN A 121 19.92 -4.99 -7.68
C GLN A 121 19.15 -4.10 -8.68
N GLY A 122 17.98 -3.59 -8.26
CA GLY A 122 17.08 -2.81 -9.11
C GLY A 122 17.33 -1.30 -9.10
N HIS A 123 16.58 -0.58 -9.93
CA HIS A 123 16.52 0.87 -9.90
C HIS A 123 15.77 1.36 -8.64
N PRO A 124 16.23 2.45 -8.01
CA PRO A 124 15.56 3.04 -6.87
C PRO A 124 14.16 3.54 -7.26
N PRO A 125 13.21 3.57 -6.30
CA PRO A 125 11.93 4.21 -6.52
C PRO A 125 12.09 5.74 -6.69
N LEU A 126 11.08 6.38 -7.26
CA LEU A 126 10.92 7.82 -7.26
C LEU A 126 10.35 8.29 -5.93
N LEU A 127 10.95 9.31 -5.33
CA LEU A 127 10.40 10.01 -4.19
C LEU A 127 9.39 11.06 -4.67
N HIS A 128 8.18 11.01 -4.11
CA HIS A 128 7.08 11.88 -4.49
C HIS A 128 6.47 12.53 -3.24
N ALA A 129 6.26 13.84 -3.28
CA ALA A 129 5.60 14.59 -2.21
C ALA A 129 4.18 15.00 -2.59
N ASP A 130 3.20 14.73 -1.72
CA ASP A 130 1.83 15.21 -1.91
C ASP A 130 1.60 16.53 -1.16
N ASP A 131 0.50 17.20 -1.49
CA ASP A 131 -0.04 18.40 -0.83
C ASP A 131 0.69 19.74 -1.07
N LEU A 132 1.40 19.90 -2.20
CA LEU A 132 1.89 21.22 -2.61
C LEU A 132 0.71 22.16 -2.88
N GLY A 133 0.77 23.39 -2.38
CA GLY A 133 -0.28 24.41 -2.43
C GLY A 133 -1.23 24.38 -1.23
N LEU A 134 -1.02 23.50 -0.26
CA LEU A 134 -1.89 23.38 0.92
C LEU A 134 -1.60 24.45 1.98
N ALA A 135 -0.33 24.70 2.30
CA ALA A 135 0.11 25.69 3.27
C ALA A 135 1.59 26.00 3.12
N GLU A 136 2.02 27.18 3.55
CA GLU A 136 3.39 27.68 3.37
C GLU A 136 4.45 26.72 3.95
N GLY A 137 4.22 26.17 5.15
CA GLY A 137 5.19 25.25 5.76
C GLY A 137 5.25 23.87 5.09
N VAL A 138 4.19 23.46 4.39
CA VAL A 138 4.20 22.25 3.55
C VAL A 138 4.96 22.55 2.25
N ASP A 139 4.60 23.66 1.61
CA ASP A 139 5.19 24.10 0.33
C ASP A 139 6.70 24.31 0.46
N ALA A 140 7.14 24.99 1.51
CA ALA A 140 8.55 25.23 1.77
C ALA A 140 9.35 23.93 1.92
N ALA A 141 8.81 22.91 2.58
CA ALA A 141 9.48 21.61 2.72
C ALA A 141 9.55 20.84 1.39
N ILE A 142 8.49 20.93 0.57
CA ILE A 142 8.45 20.30 -0.75
C ILE A 142 9.43 21.01 -1.70
N LEU A 143 9.45 22.34 -1.70
CA LEU A 143 10.36 23.16 -2.49
C LEU A 143 11.81 22.93 -2.10
N ASP A 144 12.14 22.85 -0.80
CA ASP A 144 13.48 22.52 -0.30
C ASP A 144 13.98 21.16 -0.83
N LEU A 145 13.13 20.14 -0.78
CA LEU A 145 13.48 18.82 -1.31
C LEU A 145 13.57 18.79 -2.85
N ALA A 146 12.77 19.60 -3.54
CA ALA A 146 12.84 19.73 -4.99
C ALA A 146 14.13 20.46 -5.41
N GLN A 147 14.45 21.58 -4.77
CA GLN A 147 15.64 22.39 -5.04
C GLN A 147 16.94 21.62 -4.77
N SER A 148 16.94 20.74 -3.76
CA SER A 148 18.08 19.86 -3.45
C SER A 148 18.14 18.59 -4.32
N GLY A 149 17.25 18.42 -5.31
CA GLY A 149 17.22 17.27 -6.22
C GLY A 149 16.77 15.96 -5.57
N ARG A 150 16.21 16.00 -4.36
CA ARG A 150 15.75 14.81 -3.61
C ARG A 150 14.39 14.31 -4.09
N LEU A 151 13.53 15.18 -4.62
CA LEU A 151 12.24 14.81 -5.19
C LEU A 151 12.32 14.52 -6.68
N GLN A 152 11.54 13.52 -7.12
CA GLN A 152 11.35 13.21 -8.54
C GLN A 152 9.89 13.37 -8.99
N GLY A 153 9.01 13.83 -8.10
CA GLY A 153 7.64 14.24 -8.39
C GLY A 153 6.98 14.97 -7.21
N ALA A 154 5.96 15.76 -7.51
CA ALA A 154 5.08 16.35 -6.50
C ALA A 154 3.62 16.37 -6.97
N SER A 155 2.68 16.60 -6.05
CA SER A 155 1.24 16.74 -6.35
C SER A 155 0.73 18.09 -5.90
N LEU A 156 0.09 18.82 -6.80
CA LEU A 156 -0.46 20.14 -6.56
C LEU A 156 -1.95 20.07 -6.21
N LEU A 157 -2.29 20.58 -5.04
CA LEU A 157 -3.64 20.94 -4.63
C LEU A 157 -4.01 22.30 -5.22
N VAL A 158 -4.65 22.28 -6.39
CA VAL A 158 -4.94 23.50 -7.18
C VAL A 158 -5.90 24.49 -6.51
N ASN A 159 -6.72 23.99 -5.58
CA ASN A 159 -7.66 24.78 -4.78
C ASN A 159 -7.15 25.01 -3.35
N GLY A 160 -5.90 24.63 -3.06
CA GLY A 160 -5.27 24.94 -1.79
C GLY A 160 -4.96 26.45 -1.68
N PRO A 161 -4.95 27.01 -0.47
CA PRO A 161 -4.83 28.45 -0.25
C PRO A 161 -3.52 29.04 -0.78
N THR A 162 -2.44 28.26 -0.78
CA THR A 162 -1.11 28.71 -1.21
C THR A 162 -0.75 28.25 -2.63
N ALA A 163 -1.66 27.58 -3.35
CA ALA A 163 -1.39 26.98 -4.66
C ALA A 163 -0.76 27.93 -5.70
N THR A 164 -1.22 29.19 -5.74
CA THR A 164 -0.67 30.20 -6.66
C THR A 164 0.78 30.53 -6.33
N ALA A 165 1.07 30.81 -5.06
CA ALA A 165 2.43 31.15 -4.60
C ALA A 165 3.38 29.95 -4.71
N ALA A 166 2.92 28.76 -4.32
CA ALA A 166 3.66 27.51 -4.46
C ALA A 166 4.05 27.25 -5.91
N MET A 167 3.16 27.52 -6.87
CA MET A 167 3.43 27.34 -8.30
C MET A 167 4.36 28.40 -8.89
N GLN A 168 4.37 29.62 -8.36
CA GLN A 168 5.39 30.61 -8.73
C GLN A 168 6.77 30.11 -8.33
N ALA A 169 6.94 29.75 -7.04
CA ALA A 169 8.20 29.19 -6.55
C ALA A 169 8.60 27.88 -7.25
N TRP A 170 7.65 27.02 -7.60
CA TRP A 170 7.92 25.79 -8.35
C TRP A 170 8.48 26.05 -9.75
N ARG A 171 8.03 27.11 -10.43
CA ARG A 171 8.53 27.48 -11.76
C ARG A 171 9.94 28.08 -11.71
N ASP A 172 10.32 28.67 -10.58
CA ASP A 172 11.64 29.27 -10.39
C ASP A 172 12.73 28.22 -10.07
N LEU A 173 12.35 26.95 -9.90
CA LEU A 173 13.30 25.84 -9.78
C LEU A 173 14.06 25.64 -11.10
N ALA A 174 15.36 25.34 -11.01
CA ALA A 174 16.20 25.12 -12.18
C ALA A 174 15.81 23.86 -12.98
N ASP A 175 15.40 22.79 -12.28
CA ASP A 175 14.92 21.54 -12.87
C ASP A 175 13.70 21.03 -12.07
N PRO A 176 12.49 21.61 -12.28
CA PRO A 176 11.31 21.25 -11.52
C PRO A 176 10.87 19.82 -11.85
N PRO A 177 10.68 18.94 -10.85
CA PRO A 177 10.22 17.59 -11.13
C PRO A 177 8.76 17.60 -11.66
N PRO A 178 8.30 16.52 -12.32
CA PRO A 178 6.94 16.41 -12.81
C PRO A 178 5.91 16.58 -11.70
N LEU A 179 4.92 17.39 -12.00
CA LEU A 179 3.88 17.76 -11.05
C LEU A 179 2.56 17.11 -11.45
N SER A 180 1.85 16.51 -10.50
CA SER A 180 0.58 15.82 -10.72
C SER A 180 -0.57 16.66 -10.19
N LEU A 181 -1.73 16.60 -10.84
CA LEU A 181 -2.97 17.14 -10.30
C LEU A 181 -3.40 16.30 -9.11
N HIS A 182 -3.38 16.92 -7.91
CA HIS A 182 -3.84 16.30 -6.68
C HIS A 182 -5.33 16.56 -6.49
N VAL A 183 -6.18 15.69 -7.03
CA VAL A 183 -7.64 15.86 -6.93
C VAL A 183 -8.06 15.83 -5.47
N CYS A 184 -8.69 16.91 -4.97
CA CYS A 184 -9.24 16.95 -3.62
C CYS A 184 -10.77 17.03 -3.65
N LEU A 185 -11.42 16.08 -2.99
CA LEU A 185 -12.88 16.01 -2.81
C LEU A 185 -13.26 15.67 -1.36
N THR A 186 -12.26 15.57 -0.48
CA THR A 186 -12.44 15.12 0.91
C THR A 186 -12.29 16.24 1.92
N GLU A 187 -11.75 17.38 1.48
CA GLU A 187 -11.49 18.60 2.25
C GLU A 187 -11.55 19.80 1.29
N GLY A 188 -11.44 20.99 1.86
CA GLY A 188 -11.49 22.25 1.15
C GLY A 188 -12.88 22.88 1.15
N HIS A 189 -12.96 24.05 0.54
CA HIS A 189 -14.22 24.74 0.34
C HIS A 189 -15.10 23.94 -0.62
N GLY A 190 -16.30 23.57 -0.17
CA GLY A 190 -17.31 23.01 -1.04
C GLY A 190 -17.62 23.99 -2.18
N LEU A 191 -17.87 23.46 -3.37
CA LEU A 191 -18.26 24.29 -4.51
C LEU A 191 -19.75 24.59 -4.38
N PRO A 192 -20.17 25.87 -4.34
CA PRO A 192 -21.59 26.24 -4.17
C PRO A 192 -22.51 25.56 -5.19
N ASP A 193 -22.02 25.39 -6.41
CA ASP A 193 -22.76 24.76 -7.52
C ASP A 193 -22.78 23.23 -7.47
N CYS A 194 -22.13 22.61 -6.49
CA CYS A 194 -22.03 21.16 -6.33
C CYS A 194 -22.31 20.71 -4.87
N PRO A 195 -23.48 21.06 -4.29
CA PRO A 195 -23.76 20.85 -2.87
C PRO A 195 -23.93 19.37 -2.49
N GLU A 196 -24.07 18.48 -3.46
CA GLU A 196 -24.42 17.09 -3.20
C GLU A 196 -23.22 16.14 -3.19
N ILE A 197 -22.01 16.64 -3.50
CA ILE A 197 -20.78 15.85 -3.35
C ILE A 197 -20.49 15.73 -1.86
N PRO A 198 -20.58 14.52 -1.27
CA PRO A 198 -20.29 14.36 0.13
C PRO A 198 -18.79 14.54 0.39
N THR A 199 -18.46 15.25 1.46
CA THR A 199 -17.10 15.36 1.93
C THR A 199 -16.66 14.03 2.56
N GLY A 200 -15.59 13.46 2.03
CA GLY A 200 -14.88 12.35 2.68
C GLY A 200 -14.87 11.02 1.90
N PHE A 201 -13.75 10.32 2.05
CA PHE A 201 -13.47 9.08 1.32
C PHE A 201 -14.52 7.99 1.54
N GLY A 202 -14.89 7.72 2.80
CA GLY A 202 -15.83 6.66 3.14
C GLY A 202 -17.22 6.90 2.56
N THR A 203 -17.71 8.14 2.61
CA THR A 203 -19.03 8.52 2.10
C THR A 203 -19.10 8.40 0.57
N LEU A 204 -18.08 8.88 -0.14
CA LEU A 204 -17.98 8.71 -1.61
C LEU A 204 -17.82 7.24 -2.01
N LEU A 205 -17.09 6.45 -1.22
CA LEU A 205 -16.97 5.01 -1.44
C LEU A 205 -18.32 4.30 -1.29
N LEU A 206 -19.08 4.60 -0.24
CA LEU A 206 -20.42 4.05 -0.04
C LEU A 206 -21.38 4.47 -1.16
N ALA A 207 -21.35 5.75 -1.56
CA ALA A 207 -22.14 6.28 -2.66
C ALA A 207 -21.88 5.57 -4.00
N SER A 208 -20.66 5.07 -4.20
CA SER A 208 -20.29 4.30 -5.39
C SER A 208 -21.10 3.01 -5.54
N PHE A 209 -21.63 2.46 -4.44
CA PHE A 209 -22.42 1.22 -4.43
C PHE A 209 -23.94 1.45 -4.42
N MET A 210 -24.39 2.70 -4.33
CA MET A 210 -25.80 3.08 -4.30
C MET A 210 -26.21 3.73 -5.64
N PRO A 211 -27.01 3.05 -6.50
CA PRO A 211 -27.32 3.55 -7.84
C PRO A 211 -27.93 4.95 -7.89
N TRP A 212 -28.80 5.30 -6.94
CA TRP A 212 -29.42 6.63 -6.90
C TRP A 212 -28.40 7.72 -6.52
N GLN A 213 -27.53 7.45 -5.54
CA GLN A 213 -26.48 8.40 -5.13
C GLN A 213 -25.48 8.60 -6.25
N ARG A 214 -25.10 7.52 -6.94
CA ARG A 214 -24.22 7.59 -8.12
C ARG A 214 -24.79 8.49 -9.22
N ARG A 215 -26.06 8.32 -9.59
CA ARG A 215 -26.72 9.16 -10.61
C ARG A 215 -26.77 10.63 -10.20
N ARG A 216 -26.99 10.88 -8.91
CA ARG A 216 -27.07 12.22 -8.33
C ARG A 216 -25.70 12.93 -8.27
N ILE A 217 -24.64 12.22 -7.86
CA ILE A 217 -23.30 12.79 -7.62
C ILE A 217 -22.47 12.87 -8.91
N ALA A 218 -22.62 11.93 -9.86
CA ALA A 218 -21.74 11.85 -11.03
C ALA A 218 -21.67 13.14 -11.88
N PRO A 219 -22.77 13.86 -12.18
CA PRO A 219 -22.70 15.11 -12.94
C PRO A 219 -21.89 16.20 -12.22
N GLN A 220 -22.11 16.36 -10.91
CA GLN A 220 -21.37 17.34 -10.10
C GLN A 220 -19.90 16.97 -10.02
N LEU A 221 -19.58 15.70 -9.83
CA LEU A 221 -18.20 15.22 -9.81
C LEU A 221 -17.46 15.55 -11.11
N ARG A 222 -18.11 15.39 -12.27
CA ARG A 222 -17.55 15.80 -13.57
C ARG A 222 -17.26 17.30 -13.59
N THR A 223 -18.19 18.13 -13.11
CA THR A 223 -18.00 19.59 -13.03
C THR A 223 -16.81 19.96 -12.15
N VAL A 224 -16.71 19.37 -10.96
CA VAL A 224 -15.60 19.64 -10.03
C VAL A 224 -14.25 19.21 -10.59
N LEU A 225 -14.17 18.03 -11.23
CA LEU A 225 -12.93 17.57 -11.86
C LEU A 225 -12.51 18.50 -13.00
N LEU A 226 -13.45 18.95 -13.85
CA LEU A 226 -13.16 19.90 -14.92
C LEU A 226 -12.65 21.24 -14.38
N GLN A 227 -13.23 21.75 -13.29
CA GLN A 227 -12.75 22.96 -12.65
C GLN A 227 -11.33 22.81 -12.11
N GLN A 228 -11.02 21.69 -11.43
CA GLN A 228 -9.67 21.42 -10.93
C GLN A 228 -8.66 21.20 -12.07
N ILE A 229 -9.06 20.53 -13.16
CA ILE A 229 -8.24 20.37 -14.37
C ILE A 229 -7.96 21.72 -15.03
N SER A 230 -8.98 22.57 -15.19
CA SER A 230 -8.83 23.90 -15.76
C SER A 230 -7.88 24.74 -14.90
N ARG A 231 -8.06 24.75 -13.57
CA ARG A 231 -7.19 25.45 -12.64
C ARG A 231 -5.74 24.93 -12.68
N TYR A 232 -5.57 23.61 -12.76
CA TYR A 232 -4.26 22.99 -12.93
C TYR A 232 -3.54 23.52 -14.17
N ARG A 233 -4.23 23.55 -15.32
CA ARG A 233 -3.66 24.07 -16.58
C ARG A 233 -3.32 25.55 -16.48
N GLN A 234 -4.18 26.36 -15.87
CA GLN A 234 -3.92 27.78 -15.66
C GLN A 234 -2.65 28.01 -14.82
N LEU A 235 -2.45 27.22 -13.77
CA LEU A 235 -1.31 27.37 -12.87
C LEU A 235 0.01 26.83 -13.45
N THR A 236 -0.06 25.71 -14.18
CA THR A 236 1.12 24.96 -14.63
C THR A 236 1.48 25.18 -16.10
N GLY A 237 0.51 25.54 -16.94
CA GLY A 237 0.66 25.56 -18.41
C GLY A 237 0.73 24.17 -19.05
N LEU A 238 0.63 23.08 -18.27
CA LEU A 238 0.80 21.72 -18.77
C LEU A 238 -0.49 21.20 -19.42
N ARG A 239 -0.39 20.71 -20.67
CA ARG A 239 -1.53 20.09 -21.37
C ARG A 239 -1.76 18.64 -20.94
N HIS A 240 -0.71 17.85 -20.84
CA HIS A 240 -0.78 16.46 -20.42
C HIS A 240 -0.85 16.36 -18.90
N ILE A 241 -1.84 15.63 -18.40
CA ILE A 241 -2.13 15.58 -16.97
C ILE A 241 -1.68 14.23 -16.40
N ARG A 242 -0.87 14.31 -15.34
CA ARG A 242 -0.66 13.22 -14.39
C ARG A 242 -1.60 13.44 -13.23
N LEU A 243 -2.36 12.43 -12.84
CA LEU A 243 -3.42 12.56 -11.84
C LEU A 243 -3.23 11.61 -10.67
N ASP A 244 -3.49 12.14 -9.49
CA ASP A 244 -3.73 11.40 -8.27
C ASP A 244 -4.76 12.16 -7.44
N GLY A 245 -4.91 11.80 -6.18
CA GLY A 245 -5.96 12.37 -5.34
C GLY A 245 -5.53 12.44 -3.90
N HIS A 246 -5.95 13.52 -3.25
CA HIS A 246 -5.86 13.70 -1.82
C HIS A 246 -6.62 12.56 -1.15
N GLN A 247 -5.96 11.95 -0.16
CA GLN A 247 -6.42 10.71 0.48
C GLN A 247 -6.69 9.54 -0.50
N HIS A 248 -6.10 9.58 -1.69
CA HIS A 248 -6.29 8.62 -2.79
C HIS A 248 -7.75 8.54 -3.30
N ILE A 249 -8.48 9.64 -3.22
CA ILE A 249 -9.91 9.67 -3.56
C ILE A 249 -10.18 9.30 -5.02
N HIS A 250 -9.23 9.51 -5.92
CA HIS A 250 -9.31 9.16 -7.34
C HIS A 250 -9.44 7.66 -7.61
N LEU A 251 -9.17 6.80 -6.61
CA LEU A 251 -9.37 5.35 -6.71
C LEU A 251 -10.77 4.90 -6.28
N VAL A 252 -11.58 5.78 -5.70
CA VAL A 252 -12.99 5.48 -5.39
C VAL A 252 -13.73 5.24 -6.71
N PRO A 253 -14.54 4.16 -6.85
CA PRO A 253 -15.07 3.76 -8.15
C PRO A 253 -15.85 4.86 -8.88
N LEU A 254 -16.69 5.62 -8.16
CA LEU A 254 -17.43 6.75 -8.73
C LEU A 254 -16.52 7.85 -9.27
N VAL A 255 -15.43 8.15 -8.55
CA VAL A 255 -14.44 9.17 -8.94
C VAL A 255 -13.60 8.68 -10.11
N LEU A 256 -13.15 7.43 -10.06
CA LEU A 256 -12.41 6.78 -11.13
C LEU A 256 -13.21 6.76 -12.44
N ASP A 257 -14.52 6.49 -12.36
CA ASP A 257 -15.40 6.52 -13.54
C ASP A 257 -15.38 7.91 -14.20
N ALA A 258 -15.54 8.98 -13.42
CA ALA A 258 -15.47 10.34 -13.96
C ALA A 258 -14.07 10.71 -14.51
N VAL A 259 -12.98 10.24 -13.87
CA VAL A 259 -11.61 10.42 -14.38
C VAL A 259 -11.42 9.71 -15.72
N LEU A 260 -11.94 8.49 -15.85
CA LEU A 260 -11.87 7.72 -17.10
C LEU A 260 -12.69 8.38 -18.22
N ASP A 261 -13.88 8.89 -17.90
CA ASP A 261 -14.75 9.57 -18.86
C ASP A 261 -14.11 10.87 -19.39
N LEU A 262 -13.34 11.57 -18.55
CA LEU A 262 -12.61 12.78 -18.91
C LEU A 262 -11.22 12.52 -19.51
N ALA A 263 -10.72 11.28 -19.48
CA ALA A 263 -9.32 10.99 -19.73
C ALA A 263 -8.83 11.43 -21.11
N SER A 264 -9.61 11.11 -22.15
CA SER A 264 -9.28 11.45 -23.54
C SER A 264 -9.38 12.96 -23.77
N ASP A 265 -10.55 13.54 -23.49
CA ASP A 265 -10.86 14.95 -23.75
C ASP A 265 -9.92 15.88 -22.98
N GLU A 266 -9.55 15.49 -21.76
CA GLU A 266 -8.70 16.29 -20.88
C GLU A 266 -7.21 15.90 -20.92
N SER A 267 -6.79 15.07 -21.87
CA SER A 267 -5.39 14.68 -22.04
C SER A 267 -4.75 14.13 -20.74
N ILE A 268 -5.52 13.37 -19.96
CA ILE A 268 -5.00 12.63 -18.81
C ILE A 268 -4.20 11.47 -19.38
N THR A 269 -2.92 11.39 -19.02
CA THR A 269 -1.99 10.39 -19.58
C THR A 269 -1.55 9.38 -18.53
N TRP A 270 -1.64 9.74 -17.26
CA TRP A 270 -1.15 8.92 -16.16
C TRP A 270 -2.02 9.06 -14.92
N VAL A 271 -2.32 7.95 -14.25
CA VAL A 271 -3.07 7.92 -13.00
C VAL A 271 -2.34 7.07 -11.96
N ARG A 272 -2.12 7.60 -10.76
CA ARG A 272 -1.44 6.89 -9.67
C ARG A 272 -2.27 5.71 -9.16
N THR A 273 -1.62 4.57 -8.89
CA THR A 273 -2.21 3.44 -8.16
C THR A 273 -1.41 3.12 -6.89
N THR A 274 -2.06 2.53 -5.90
CA THR A 274 -1.48 2.18 -4.60
C THR A 274 -1.11 0.70 -4.54
N ARG A 275 -0.31 0.24 -5.50
CA ARG A 275 0.25 -1.13 -5.53
C ARG A 275 1.39 -1.28 -4.52
N GLU A 276 1.05 -1.28 -3.23
CA GLU A 276 2.03 -1.38 -2.16
C GLU A 276 2.31 -2.82 -1.73
N PRO A 277 3.52 -3.36 -1.95
CA PRO A 277 3.94 -4.61 -1.34
C PRO A 277 4.19 -4.40 0.16
N LEU A 278 3.95 -5.43 0.97
CA LEU A 278 4.24 -5.36 2.40
C LEU A 278 5.77 -5.33 2.63
N PRO A 279 6.32 -4.29 3.29
CA PRO A 279 7.76 -4.14 3.42
C PRO A 279 8.43 -5.32 4.13
N GLU A 280 9.64 -5.66 3.70
CA GLU A 280 10.45 -6.71 4.33
C GLU A 280 11.23 -6.18 5.53
N GLY A 281 11.61 -7.07 6.46
CA GLY A 281 12.51 -6.70 7.56
C GLY A 281 11.96 -5.65 8.53
N LEU A 282 10.64 -5.46 8.58
CA LEU A 282 9.99 -4.58 9.55
C LEU A 282 10.02 -5.20 10.95
N PRO A 283 10.44 -4.45 11.99
CA PRO A 283 10.30 -4.88 13.37
C PRO A 283 8.83 -4.98 13.77
N LEU A 284 8.50 -5.90 14.70
CA LEU A 284 7.14 -6.15 15.19
C LEU A 284 6.43 -4.88 15.69
N LYS A 285 7.18 -3.96 16.33
CA LYS A 285 6.65 -2.67 16.79
C LYS A 285 6.06 -1.83 15.66
N LEU A 286 6.63 -1.87 14.45
CA LEU A 286 6.09 -1.13 13.31
C LEU A 286 4.84 -1.81 12.72
N TRP A 287 4.77 -3.14 12.74
CA TRP A 287 3.53 -3.85 12.40
C TRP A 287 2.39 -3.48 13.35
N TRP A 288 2.66 -3.48 14.65
CA TRP A 288 1.68 -3.06 15.66
C TRP A 288 1.25 -1.60 15.48
N ARG A 289 2.20 -0.70 15.21
CA ARG A 289 1.91 0.70 14.90
C ARG A 289 0.98 0.84 13.69
N SER A 290 1.25 0.12 12.59
CA SER A 290 0.41 0.16 11.39
C SER A 290 -1.02 -0.33 11.66
N LEU A 291 -1.21 -1.28 12.57
CA LEU A 291 -2.54 -1.68 13.02
C LEU A 291 -3.22 -0.57 13.83
N GLN A 292 -2.52 0.00 14.82
CA GLN A 292 -3.05 1.05 15.70
C GLN A 292 -3.46 2.33 14.94
N THR A 293 -2.70 2.71 13.91
CA THR A 293 -2.99 3.91 13.10
C THR A 293 -3.96 3.62 11.96
N GLY A 294 -4.55 2.42 11.87
CA GLY A 294 -5.44 2.01 10.78
C GLY A 294 -4.74 1.83 9.42
N GLY A 295 -3.41 1.88 9.38
CA GLY A 295 -2.61 1.77 8.16
C GLY A 295 -2.81 0.46 7.42
N LEU A 296 -2.96 -0.67 8.13
CA LEU A 296 -3.24 -1.96 7.51
C LEU A 296 -4.63 -2.02 6.84
N LEU A 297 -5.63 -1.43 7.49
CA LEU A 297 -6.99 -1.34 6.92
C LEU A 297 -6.99 -0.45 5.68
N LYS A 298 -6.37 0.74 5.78
CA LYS A 298 -6.19 1.66 4.64
C LYS A 298 -5.47 0.98 3.47
N TRP A 299 -4.38 0.27 3.76
CA TRP A 299 -3.64 -0.52 2.77
C TRP A 299 -4.52 -1.57 2.10
N LEU A 300 -5.31 -2.32 2.87
CA LEU A 300 -6.19 -3.36 2.33
C LEU A 300 -7.24 -2.77 1.37
N VAL A 301 -7.95 -1.74 1.81
CA VAL A 301 -8.99 -1.06 1.02
C VAL A 301 -8.40 -0.50 -0.28
N LEU A 302 -7.33 0.29 -0.19
CA LEU A 302 -6.72 0.93 -1.35
C LEU A 302 -6.06 -0.07 -2.30
N ARG A 303 -5.53 -1.17 -1.79
CA ARG A 303 -5.02 -2.26 -2.62
C ARG A 303 -6.12 -2.95 -3.41
N LEU A 304 -7.31 -3.13 -2.84
CA LEU A 304 -8.46 -3.66 -3.56
C LEU A 304 -8.94 -2.67 -4.62
N LEU A 305 -9.10 -1.39 -4.28
CA LEU A 305 -9.49 -0.36 -5.25
C LEU A 305 -8.49 -0.24 -6.41
N SER A 306 -7.19 -0.24 -6.12
CA SER A 306 -6.15 -0.25 -7.16
C SER A 306 -6.23 -1.48 -8.06
N ARG A 307 -6.49 -2.67 -7.51
CA ARG A 307 -6.65 -3.90 -8.30
C ARG A 307 -7.83 -3.81 -9.27
N LEU A 308 -8.92 -3.18 -8.86
CA LEU A 308 -10.09 -2.94 -9.70
C LEU A 308 -9.83 -1.83 -10.74
N ALA A 309 -9.05 -0.81 -10.38
CA ALA A 309 -8.74 0.32 -11.24
C ALA A 309 -7.79 -0.03 -12.40
N ILE A 310 -6.72 -0.80 -12.13
CA ILE A 310 -5.65 -1.05 -13.10
C ILE A 310 -6.13 -1.59 -14.45
N PRO A 311 -7.00 -2.63 -14.52
CA PRO A 311 -7.49 -3.12 -15.81
C PRO A 311 -8.29 -2.07 -16.59
N ARG A 312 -8.98 -1.17 -15.88
CA ARG A 312 -9.77 -0.09 -16.49
C ARG A 312 -8.88 1.03 -17.02
N LEU A 313 -7.88 1.44 -16.23
CA LEU A 313 -6.86 2.40 -16.65
C LEU A 313 -6.14 1.92 -17.92
N ARG A 314 -5.73 0.65 -17.96
CA ARG A 314 -5.08 0.04 -19.14
C ARG A 314 -5.98 0.04 -20.37
N ARG A 315 -7.27 -0.30 -20.20
CA ARG A 315 -8.24 -0.28 -21.30
C ARG A 315 -8.46 1.13 -21.86
N ALA A 316 -8.34 2.15 -21.03
CA ALA A 316 -8.39 3.56 -21.44
C ALA A 316 -7.05 4.12 -21.94
N GLY A 317 -6.00 3.29 -22.09
CA GLY A 317 -4.68 3.74 -22.54
C GLY A 317 -3.88 4.55 -21.51
N LEU A 318 -4.33 4.59 -20.25
CA LEU A 318 -3.69 5.37 -19.18
C LEU A 318 -2.51 4.63 -18.56
N GLN A 319 -1.40 5.32 -18.40
CA GLN A 319 -0.21 4.82 -17.72
C GLN A 319 -0.38 4.90 -16.19
N THR A 320 0.39 4.09 -15.44
CA THR A 320 0.36 4.10 -13.97
C THR A 320 1.64 3.51 -13.40
N ASN A 321 2.04 3.93 -12.20
CA ASN A 321 3.20 3.38 -11.48
C ASN A 321 3.04 1.88 -11.23
N ARG A 322 4.14 1.12 -11.37
CA ARG A 322 4.19 -0.33 -11.15
C ARG A 322 4.06 -0.71 -9.69
N ARG A 323 4.66 0.10 -8.82
CA ARG A 323 4.68 -0.08 -7.37
C ARG A 323 4.46 1.23 -6.67
N PHE A 324 4.01 1.12 -5.44
CA PHE A 324 3.77 2.24 -4.55
C PHE A 324 4.29 1.91 -3.15
N ALA A 325 4.66 2.90 -2.36
CA ALA A 325 4.79 2.75 -0.92
C ALA A 325 4.41 4.05 -0.23
N GLY A 326 3.85 3.97 0.97
CA GLY A 326 3.39 5.14 1.74
C GLY A 326 1.97 5.05 2.27
N VAL A 327 1.20 3.99 1.94
CA VAL A 327 -0.13 3.81 2.53
C VAL A 327 -0.03 3.13 3.89
N LEU A 328 0.73 2.04 3.99
CA LEU A 328 0.83 1.23 5.20
C LEU A 328 1.32 2.03 6.43
N PHE A 329 2.21 2.99 6.18
CA PHE A 329 2.77 3.92 7.16
C PHE A 329 2.40 5.37 6.84
N SER A 330 1.21 5.61 6.29
CA SER A 330 0.68 6.97 6.07
C SER A 330 0.88 7.82 7.34
N GLY A 331 1.49 8.99 7.21
CA GLY A 331 1.78 9.84 8.36
C GLY A 331 2.99 9.39 9.22
N SER A 332 3.71 8.35 8.80
CA SER A 332 4.82 7.73 9.54
C SER A 332 5.96 7.23 8.63
N MET A 333 6.10 7.78 7.42
CA MET A 333 7.13 7.44 6.44
C MET A 333 8.48 8.08 6.80
N PHE A 334 9.01 7.75 7.97
CA PHE A 334 10.33 8.19 8.45
C PHE A 334 11.14 7.06 9.08
N GLY A 335 12.45 7.25 9.20
CA GLY A 335 13.37 6.29 9.84
C GLY A 335 13.31 4.87 9.23
N THR A 336 13.21 3.84 10.09
CA THR A 336 13.19 2.44 9.63
C THR A 336 11.99 2.11 8.74
N ALA A 337 10.81 2.70 8.99
CA ALA A 337 9.63 2.46 8.17
C ALA A 337 9.88 2.93 6.73
N PHE A 338 10.37 4.16 6.60
CA PHE A 338 10.73 4.76 5.32
C PHE A 338 11.78 3.93 4.56
N ARG A 339 12.90 3.60 5.21
CA ARG A 339 13.97 2.82 4.59
C ARG A 339 13.49 1.45 4.09
N ARG A 340 12.69 0.73 4.89
CA ARG A 340 12.16 -0.57 4.47
C ARG A 340 11.15 -0.46 3.33
N CYS A 341 10.30 0.56 3.34
CA CYS A 341 9.40 0.85 2.23
C CYS A 341 10.18 1.19 0.95
N TRP A 342 11.20 2.05 1.06
CA TRP A 342 12.11 2.43 -0.01
C TRP A 342 12.79 1.20 -0.63
N GLU A 343 13.49 0.40 0.17
CA GLU A 343 14.15 -0.85 -0.25
C GLU A 343 13.17 -1.84 -0.91
N THR A 344 11.96 -1.99 -0.36
CA THR A 344 10.96 -2.93 -0.91
C THR A 344 10.39 -2.43 -2.25
N ALA A 345 10.37 -1.12 -2.47
CA ALA A 345 9.84 -0.52 -3.69
C ALA A 345 10.78 -0.66 -4.90
N TYR A 346 12.06 -0.99 -4.70
CA TYR A 346 13.03 -1.20 -5.79
C TYR A 346 12.49 -2.12 -6.88
N SER A 347 12.82 -1.84 -8.13
CA SER A 347 12.38 -2.63 -9.28
C SER A 347 13.54 -3.09 -10.15
N SER A 348 13.53 -4.37 -10.52
CA SER A 348 14.61 -5.01 -11.29
C SER A 348 14.57 -4.72 -12.79
N ILE A 349 13.71 -3.80 -13.24
CA ILE A 349 13.50 -3.48 -14.66
C ILE A 349 13.78 -1.99 -14.84
N THR A 350 14.58 -1.64 -15.85
CA THR A 350 14.70 -0.26 -16.33
C THR A 350 13.40 0.10 -17.00
N GLU A 351 12.51 0.80 -16.29
CA GLU A 351 11.21 1.18 -16.82
C GLU A 351 11.20 2.65 -17.26
N GLU A 352 10.37 2.95 -18.26
CA GLU A 352 9.91 4.31 -18.54
C GLU A 352 9.47 4.98 -17.23
N ARG A 353 9.81 6.27 -17.06
CA ARG A 353 9.53 7.05 -15.83
C ARG A 353 8.08 6.90 -15.35
N ALA A 354 7.14 6.75 -16.27
CA ALA A 354 5.72 6.58 -15.98
C ALA A 354 5.36 5.29 -15.23
N ALA A 355 6.13 4.22 -15.41
CA ALA A 355 5.91 2.95 -14.73
C ALA A 355 6.76 2.79 -13.46
N GLN A 356 7.69 3.70 -13.20
CA GLN A 356 8.60 3.57 -12.06
C GLN A 356 7.87 3.46 -10.70
N PRO A 357 8.42 2.69 -9.75
CA PRO A 357 7.95 2.65 -8.38
C PRO A 357 7.92 4.05 -7.76
N VAL A 358 6.88 4.34 -6.97
CA VAL A 358 6.75 5.61 -6.25
C VAL A 358 6.75 5.37 -4.75
N VAL A 359 7.56 6.12 -4.01
CA VAL A 359 7.49 6.23 -2.55
C VAL A 359 6.93 7.59 -2.20
N LEU A 360 5.77 7.59 -1.54
CA LEU A 360 5.07 8.79 -1.13
C LEU A 360 5.52 9.26 0.26
N ILE A 361 5.73 10.56 0.38
CA ILE A 361 5.93 11.30 1.63
C ILE A 361 5.02 12.52 1.70
N HIS A 362 4.81 13.06 2.91
CA HIS A 362 4.15 14.35 3.10
C HIS A 362 5.04 15.18 4.05
N PRO A 363 6.11 15.77 3.52
CA PRO A 363 7.06 16.54 4.31
C PRO A 363 6.45 17.88 4.73
N ALA A 364 6.88 18.42 5.86
CA ALA A 364 6.52 19.77 6.26
C ALA A 364 7.53 20.35 7.25
N LEU A 365 7.70 21.67 7.22
CA LEU A 365 8.49 22.42 8.22
C LEU A 365 7.73 22.53 9.55
N PRO A 366 8.38 22.93 10.66
CA PRO A 366 7.70 23.22 11.92
C PRO A 366 6.54 24.23 11.74
N ASN A 367 5.47 24.07 12.53
CA ASN A 367 4.27 24.91 12.46
C ASN A 367 3.59 24.96 11.08
N ALA A 368 3.74 23.92 10.25
CA ALA A 368 3.17 23.89 8.90
C ALA A 368 1.65 24.01 8.84
N ALA A 369 0.92 23.66 9.91
CA ALA A 369 -0.52 23.88 10.00
C ALA A 369 -0.90 25.35 10.25
N SER A 370 0.07 26.24 10.52
CA SER A 370 -0.17 27.67 10.66
C SER A 370 -0.70 28.25 9.35
N GLY A 371 -1.78 29.02 9.43
CA GLY A 371 -2.44 29.61 8.26
C GLY A 371 -3.33 28.66 7.46
N MET A 372 -3.41 27.36 7.80
CA MET A 372 -4.41 26.47 7.22
C MET A 372 -5.80 26.84 7.71
N ASP A 373 -6.77 26.88 6.80
CA ASP A 373 -8.17 27.04 7.15
C ASP A 373 -8.68 25.78 7.87
N GLN A 374 -8.93 25.90 9.17
CA GLN A 374 -9.36 24.79 10.00
C GLN A 374 -10.77 24.28 9.68
N ALA A 375 -11.65 25.14 9.15
CA ALA A 375 -13.00 24.75 8.77
C ALA A 375 -12.98 23.97 7.46
N ALA A 376 -12.18 24.41 6.49
CA ALA A 376 -12.09 23.77 5.18
C ALA A 376 -11.18 22.52 5.21
N PHE A 377 -10.08 22.53 5.96
CA PHE A 377 -9.01 21.51 5.91
C PHE A 377 -8.76 20.84 7.26
N GLN A 378 -9.83 20.49 7.98
CA GLN A 378 -9.75 19.94 9.35
C GLN A 378 -8.82 18.72 9.50
N GLN A 379 -8.90 17.74 8.59
CA GLN A 379 -8.08 16.53 8.67
C GLN A 379 -6.63 16.83 8.30
N SER A 380 -6.41 17.67 7.30
CA SER A 380 -5.09 18.17 6.92
C SER A 380 -4.43 18.95 8.06
N VAL A 381 -5.15 19.81 8.78
CA VAL A 381 -4.64 20.51 9.97
C VAL A 381 -4.20 19.53 11.04
N ALA A 382 -5.02 18.51 11.35
CA ALA A 382 -4.66 17.49 12.33
C ALA A 382 -3.43 16.67 11.90
N PHE A 383 -3.35 16.35 10.60
CA PHE A 383 -2.25 15.58 10.02
C PHE A 383 -0.92 16.36 10.02
N PHE A 384 -0.94 17.64 9.61
CA PHE A 384 0.25 18.49 9.51
C PHE A 384 0.67 19.14 10.83
N SER A 385 -0.19 19.12 11.86
CA SER A 385 0.19 19.47 13.24
C SER A 385 1.13 18.43 13.90
N SER A 386 1.25 17.23 13.33
CA SER A 386 2.12 16.19 13.86
C SER A 386 3.59 16.48 13.60
N THR A 387 4.44 16.30 14.62
CA THR A 387 5.92 16.37 14.48
C THR A 387 6.51 15.30 13.55
N ASN A 388 5.68 14.35 13.11
CA ASN A 388 6.10 13.32 12.17
C ASN A 388 6.40 13.88 10.77
N ARG A 389 5.78 14.99 10.34
CA ARG A 389 6.03 15.56 9.00
C ARG A 389 7.47 16.06 8.86
N GLN A 390 8.01 16.66 9.92
CA GLN A 390 9.41 17.12 9.98
C GLN A 390 10.36 15.92 9.96
N LYS A 391 9.99 14.80 10.62
CA LYS A 391 10.77 13.55 10.56
C LYS A 391 10.77 12.94 9.15
N GLU A 392 9.65 13.03 8.41
CA GLU A 392 9.59 12.61 7.01
C GLU A 392 10.49 13.49 6.13
N TRP A 393 10.39 14.81 6.29
CA TRP A 393 11.26 15.77 5.60
C TRP A 393 12.75 15.49 5.85
N SER A 394 13.18 15.37 7.11
CA SER A 394 14.58 15.06 7.43
C SER A 394 15.01 13.68 6.95
N SER A 395 14.11 12.67 6.93
CA SER A 395 14.44 11.35 6.37
C SER A 395 14.63 11.41 4.85
N ALA A 396 13.87 12.24 4.16
CA ALA A 396 13.98 12.46 2.72
C ALA A 396 15.27 13.18 2.32
N GLN A 397 15.73 14.14 3.13
CA GLN A 397 17.00 14.84 2.91
C GLN A 397 18.22 13.91 2.99
N GLN A 398 18.10 12.78 3.71
CA GLN A 398 19.15 11.80 3.97
C GLN A 398 19.19 10.61 2.99
N LEU A 399 18.25 10.54 2.03
CA LEU A 399 18.33 9.59 0.91
C LEU A 399 19.48 9.93 0.00
#